data_AF-A0A077PXM9-F1
#
_entry.id   AF-A0A077PXM9-F1
#
_cell.length_a   1.000
_cell.length_b   1.000
_cell.length_c   1.000
_cell.angle_alpha   90.00
_cell.angle_beta   90.00
_cell.angle_gamma   90.00
#
_symmetry.space_group_name_H-M   'P 1'
#
loop_
_entity.id
_entity.type
_entity.pdbx_description
1 polymer ?
#
loop_
_entity_poly.entity_id
_entity_poly.type
_entity_poly.pdbx_seq_one_letter_code
_entity_poly.pdbx_strand_id
1 'polypeptide(L)'
;MKEIWYELVKSRMRELEISQEKLAESLEVTQGAVGHWLNGRRAPSVGVIMEIMKAVGLDNVSFDSEGMVNHAEKKTPTLSIHFKTNTLKDRLKTILANEDMKQKQLAEVLSVSAQTVNNWLSRNAISRDAAQSISEQFGYSLDWFLNGVGEPKLENVLKQNNAKSDIPPESDWSAVTTWDSNTPLDDDEVEVPFLKDIEFACGSGRCIDVDYNGFKLRFSKATLRRIGAPTDGSTILCFPAKGDSMEPVIPNGAAVAIDIANKTICDGKIYAIEQEGLKRIKCLYRKPGGKLLIRSYNRDEYEDEIASEDSVTIIGKLFWHSVLHY
;
A
#
# COMPACT_ATOMS: atom_id res chain seq x y z
N MET A 1 -0.82 17.52 -22.46
CA MET A 1 -0.19 18.75 -22.98
C MET A 1 0.94 19.07 -22.01
N LYS A 2 2.19 19.21 -22.49
CA LYS A 2 3.31 19.57 -21.60
C LYS A 2 3.21 21.06 -21.28
N GLU A 3 2.96 21.39 -20.02
CA GLU A 3 2.84 22.78 -19.58
C GLU A 3 3.75 23.04 -18.39
N ILE A 4 4.29 24.26 -18.31
CA ILE A 4 5.08 24.69 -17.15
C ILE A 4 4.12 24.84 -15.97
N TRP A 5 4.52 24.34 -14.80
CA TRP A 5 3.63 24.20 -13.64
C TRP A 5 2.85 25.48 -13.28
N TYR A 6 3.46 26.66 -13.39
CA TYR A 6 2.80 27.91 -13.04
C TYR A 6 1.75 28.35 -14.08
N GLU A 7 1.89 27.95 -15.34
CA GLU A 7 0.87 28.20 -16.37
C GLU A 7 -0.36 27.32 -16.13
N LEU A 8 -0.13 26.06 -15.74
CA LEU A 8 -1.19 25.16 -15.31
C LEU A 8 -1.94 25.73 -14.09
N VAL A 9 -1.19 26.23 -13.09
CA VAL A 9 -1.77 26.88 -11.91
C VAL A 9 -2.56 28.14 -12.29
N LYS A 10 -2.02 29.02 -13.14
CA LYS A 10 -2.76 30.21 -13.64
C LYS A 10 -4.05 29.82 -14.35
N SER A 11 -4.00 28.81 -15.21
CA SER A 11 -5.19 28.33 -15.90
C SER A 11 -6.24 27.85 -14.91
N ARG A 12 -5.81 27.10 -13.89
CA ARG A 12 -6.70 26.60 -12.85
C ARG A 12 -7.25 27.72 -11.95
N MET A 13 -6.44 28.72 -11.61
CA MET A 13 -6.92 29.91 -10.88
C MET A 13 -7.99 30.67 -11.65
N ARG A 14 -7.87 30.78 -12.98
CA ARG A 14 -8.91 31.38 -13.84
C ARG A 14 -10.19 30.55 -13.86
N GLU A 15 -10.08 29.22 -13.97
CA GLU A 15 -11.24 28.31 -13.93
C GLU A 15 -12.01 28.40 -12.60
N LEU A 16 -11.31 28.73 -11.51
CA LEU A 16 -11.84 28.71 -10.14
C LEU A 16 -12.12 30.12 -9.58
N GLU A 17 -11.88 31.16 -10.37
CA GLU A 17 -12.01 32.56 -9.96
C GLU A 17 -11.20 32.90 -8.68
N ILE A 18 -10.00 32.33 -8.54
CA ILE A 18 -9.09 32.57 -7.40
C ILE A 18 -8.10 33.67 -7.75
N SER A 19 -7.99 34.69 -6.89
CA SER A 19 -7.00 35.75 -7.04
C SER A 19 -5.62 35.36 -6.49
N GLN A 20 -4.56 36.09 -6.89
CA GLN A 20 -3.21 35.85 -6.36
C GLN A 20 -3.12 36.15 -4.87
N GLU A 21 -3.87 37.14 -4.40
CA GLU A 21 -4.01 37.49 -2.99
C GLU A 21 -4.57 36.31 -2.20
N LYS A 22 -5.66 35.70 -2.70
CA LYS A 22 -6.32 34.56 -2.05
C LYS A 22 -5.43 33.31 -2.03
N LEU A 23 -4.65 33.10 -3.09
CA LEU A 23 -3.65 32.03 -3.12
C LEU A 23 -2.51 32.30 -2.12
N ALA A 24 -2.03 33.54 -2.04
CA ALA A 24 -0.97 33.92 -1.11
C ALA A 24 -1.39 33.78 0.36
N GLU A 25 -2.63 34.17 0.68
CA GLU A 25 -3.25 33.95 1.99
C GLU A 25 -3.29 32.47 2.35
N SER A 26 -3.66 31.59 1.41
CA SER A 26 -3.74 30.14 1.65
C SER A 26 -2.38 29.46 1.91
N LEU A 27 -1.29 30.11 1.50
CA LEU A 27 0.08 29.61 1.61
C LEU A 27 0.89 30.33 2.70
N GLU A 28 0.25 31.25 3.45
CA GLU A 28 0.89 32.10 4.46
C GLU A 28 2.09 32.90 3.92
N VAL A 29 2.01 33.35 2.65
CA VAL A 29 3.07 34.16 2.01
C VAL A 29 2.54 35.50 1.50
N THR A 30 3.45 36.38 1.08
CA THR A 30 3.06 37.66 0.49
C THR A 30 2.50 37.47 -0.93
N GLN A 31 1.49 38.27 -1.31
CA GLN A 31 0.96 38.28 -2.68
C GLN A 31 2.06 38.59 -3.72
N GLY A 32 3.06 39.41 -3.36
CA GLY A 32 4.25 39.62 -4.18
C GLY A 32 5.08 38.35 -4.42
N ALA A 33 5.21 37.46 -3.43
CA ALA A 33 5.92 36.18 -3.59
C ALA A 33 5.20 35.27 -4.61
N VAL A 34 3.87 35.14 -4.48
CA VAL A 34 3.04 34.40 -5.45
C VAL A 34 3.15 35.00 -6.85
N GLY A 35 3.10 36.33 -6.97
CA GLY A 35 3.31 37.02 -8.23
C GLY A 35 4.69 36.76 -8.85
N HIS A 36 5.75 36.69 -8.04
CA HIS A 36 7.09 36.34 -8.53
C HIS A 36 7.18 34.89 -9.03
N TRP A 37 6.52 33.94 -8.37
CA TRP A 37 6.51 32.54 -8.77
C TRP A 37 5.69 32.31 -10.04
N LEU A 38 4.47 32.84 -10.07
CA LEU A 38 3.58 32.64 -11.22
C LEU A 38 4.10 33.32 -12.48
N ASN A 39 4.93 34.35 -12.37
CA ASN A 39 5.56 35.00 -13.52
C ASN A 39 6.97 34.46 -13.84
N GLY A 40 7.39 33.36 -13.21
CA GLY A 40 8.70 32.74 -13.46
C GLY A 40 9.91 33.59 -13.06
N ARG A 41 9.73 34.65 -12.27
CA ARG A 41 10.82 35.54 -11.82
C ARG A 41 11.63 34.95 -10.67
N ARG A 42 11.03 34.06 -9.89
CA ARG A 42 11.67 33.28 -8.82
C ARG A 42 11.13 31.86 -8.84
N ALA A 43 12.00 30.88 -8.64
CA ALA A 43 11.58 29.49 -8.48
C ALA A 43 11.35 29.21 -6.97
N PRO A 44 10.14 28.78 -6.56
CA PRO A 44 9.90 28.28 -5.21
C PRO A 44 10.52 26.87 -5.02
N SER A 45 10.60 26.41 -3.77
CA SER A 45 10.98 25.02 -3.49
C SER A 45 9.91 24.05 -4.00
N VAL A 46 10.29 22.78 -4.23
CA VAL A 46 9.35 21.73 -4.67
C VAL A 46 8.19 21.58 -3.69
N GLY A 47 8.43 21.69 -2.37
CA GLY A 47 7.37 21.64 -1.36
C GLY A 47 6.31 22.73 -1.57
N VAL A 48 6.75 23.97 -1.81
CA VAL A 48 5.86 25.11 -2.07
C VAL A 48 5.10 24.94 -3.40
N ILE A 49 5.73 24.36 -4.43
CA ILE A 49 5.04 24.03 -5.70
C ILE A 49 3.88 23.06 -5.44
N MET A 50 4.11 22.01 -4.64
CA MET A 50 3.08 21.02 -4.32
C MET A 50 1.93 21.63 -3.50
N GLU A 51 2.24 22.55 -2.57
CA GLU A 51 1.22 23.29 -1.80
C GLU A 51 0.37 24.20 -2.69
N ILE A 52 1.00 24.92 -3.63
CA ILE A 52 0.28 25.75 -4.62
C ILE A 52 -0.65 24.89 -5.47
N MET A 53 -0.18 23.75 -5.98
CA MET A 53 -0.98 22.83 -6.79
C MET A 53 -2.18 22.29 -6.03
N LYS A 54 -1.96 21.85 -4.79
CA LYS A 54 -3.03 21.40 -3.90
C LYS A 54 -4.05 22.50 -3.63
N ALA A 55 -3.60 23.74 -3.39
CA ALA A 55 -4.47 24.89 -3.13
C ALA A 55 -5.40 25.21 -4.31
N VAL A 56 -4.99 24.93 -5.55
CA VAL A 56 -5.82 25.09 -6.75
C VAL A 56 -6.52 23.79 -7.19
N GLY A 57 -6.50 22.73 -6.37
CA GLY A 57 -7.20 21.47 -6.65
C GLY A 57 -6.55 20.65 -7.78
N LEU A 58 -5.23 20.73 -7.93
CA LEU A 58 -4.44 19.86 -8.81
C LEU A 58 -3.78 18.77 -7.95
N ASP A 59 -4.23 17.52 -8.15
CA ASP A 59 -3.71 16.32 -7.48
C ASP A 59 -2.98 15.40 -8.48
N ASN A 60 -2.25 14.41 -7.98
CA ASN A 60 -1.56 13.38 -8.77
C ASN A 60 -0.71 13.97 -9.92
N VAL A 61 0.02 15.05 -9.59
CA VAL A 61 0.84 15.77 -10.57
C VAL A 61 2.17 15.04 -10.79
N SER A 62 2.49 14.74 -12.05
CA SER A 62 3.78 14.14 -12.44
C SER A 62 4.61 15.09 -13.29
N PHE A 63 5.92 15.12 -13.01
CA PHE A 63 6.90 15.93 -13.72
C PHE A 63 7.83 15.06 -14.57
N ASP A 64 8.29 15.53 -15.74
CA ASP A 64 9.44 14.92 -16.42
C ASP A 64 10.78 15.39 -15.81
N SER A 65 11.87 14.80 -16.32
CA SER A 65 13.25 15.20 -16.02
C SER A 65 13.58 16.65 -16.34
N GLU A 66 12.71 17.37 -17.09
CA GLU A 66 12.87 18.78 -17.44
C GLU A 66 11.99 19.69 -16.56
N GLY A 67 11.26 19.13 -15.59
CA GLY A 67 10.39 19.87 -14.66
C GLY A 67 9.04 20.29 -15.26
N MET A 68 8.66 19.72 -16.41
CA MET A 68 7.37 19.96 -17.06
C MET A 68 6.30 19.03 -16.52
N VAL A 69 5.07 19.52 -16.40
CA VAL A 69 3.95 18.69 -15.94
C VAL A 69 3.45 17.81 -17.09
N ASN A 70 3.47 16.48 -16.88
CA ASN A 70 3.00 15.49 -17.86
C ASN A 70 1.58 14.99 -17.56
N HIS A 71 1.19 14.99 -16.29
CA HIS A 71 -0.11 14.56 -15.80
C HIS A 71 -0.52 15.43 -14.61
N ALA A 72 -1.79 15.81 -14.53
CA ALA A 72 -2.39 16.45 -13.36
C ALA A 72 -3.90 16.12 -13.34
N GLU A 73 -4.38 15.54 -12.25
CA GLU A 73 -5.81 15.31 -12.04
C GLU A 73 -6.46 16.60 -11.53
N LYS A 74 -7.47 17.09 -12.27
CA LYS A 74 -8.31 18.21 -11.82
C LYS A 74 -9.39 17.67 -10.89
N LYS A 75 -9.37 18.07 -9.62
CA LYS A 75 -10.48 17.84 -8.69
C LYS A 75 -11.14 19.16 -8.29
N THR A 76 -12.34 19.09 -7.72
CA THR A 76 -12.96 20.24 -7.06
C THR A 76 -11.98 20.76 -6.01
N PRO A 77 -11.62 22.06 -6.02
CA PRO A 77 -10.65 22.58 -5.09
C PRO A 77 -11.24 22.51 -3.70
N THR A 78 -10.50 21.91 -2.76
CA THR A 78 -10.79 22.03 -1.33
C THR A 78 -10.30 23.38 -0.84
N LEU A 79 -10.70 24.47 -1.52
CA LEU A 79 -10.56 25.80 -0.95
C LEU A 79 -11.65 25.91 0.09
N SER A 80 -11.28 25.61 1.34
CA SER A 80 -12.05 26.01 2.49
C SER A 80 -12.11 27.54 2.51
N ILE A 81 -13.13 28.06 1.84
CA ILE A 81 -13.74 29.36 2.12
C ILE A 81 -14.21 29.29 3.58
N HIS A 82 -13.32 29.48 4.57
CA HIS A 82 -13.64 29.83 5.97
C HIS A 82 -12.41 30.10 6.87
N PHE A 83 -11.35 30.77 6.39
CA PHE A 83 -10.20 31.12 7.25
C PHE A 83 -10.45 32.24 8.30
N LYS A 84 -11.69 32.59 8.59
CA LYS A 84 -12.03 33.42 9.77
C LYS A 84 -12.12 32.64 11.09
N THR A 85 -11.96 31.32 11.10
CA THR A 85 -12.21 30.49 12.30
C THR A 85 -10.99 29.68 12.76
N ASN A 86 -9.85 30.34 13.03
CA ASN A 86 -8.69 29.62 13.57
C ASN A 86 -8.51 29.73 15.10
N THR A 87 -9.25 30.63 15.76
CA THR A 87 -9.23 30.69 17.23
C THR A 87 -10.35 29.85 17.83
N LEU A 88 -10.12 29.32 19.04
CA LEU A 88 -11.13 28.60 19.82
C LEU A 88 -12.37 29.46 20.05
N LYS A 89 -12.17 30.77 20.27
CA LYS A 89 -13.25 31.76 20.37
C LYS A 89 -14.10 31.81 19.11
N ASP A 90 -13.48 31.81 17.93
CA ASP A 90 -14.23 31.86 16.67
C ASP A 90 -14.99 30.55 16.44
N ARG A 91 -14.36 29.41 16.74
CA ARG A 91 -15.03 28.09 16.69
C ARG A 91 -16.19 27.99 17.68
N LEU A 92 -16.05 28.53 18.89
CA LEU A 92 -17.12 28.59 19.88
C LEU A 92 -18.27 29.52 19.44
N LYS A 93 -17.96 30.64 18.77
CA LYS A 93 -18.99 31.49 18.15
C LYS A 93 -19.71 30.79 17.01
N THR A 94 -19.00 30.00 16.20
CA THR A 94 -19.60 29.18 15.15
C THR A 94 -20.59 28.18 15.73
N ILE A 95 -20.24 27.51 16.84
CA ILE A 95 -21.16 26.61 17.55
C ILE A 95 -22.41 27.36 18.02
N LEU A 96 -22.23 28.51 18.69
CA LEU A 96 -23.36 29.32 19.17
C LEU A 96 -24.28 29.79 18.03
N ALA A 97 -23.71 30.17 16.88
CA ALA A 97 -24.48 30.62 15.72
C ALA A 97 -25.22 29.46 15.03
N ASN A 98 -24.59 28.30 14.89
CA ASN A 98 -25.17 27.13 14.23
C ASN A 98 -26.30 26.49 15.04
N GLU A 99 -26.19 26.52 16.37
CA GLU A 99 -27.23 25.98 17.27
C GLU A 99 -28.29 27.03 17.64
N ASP A 100 -28.20 28.26 17.11
CA ASP A 100 -29.07 29.40 17.44
C ASP A 100 -29.20 29.67 18.95
N MET A 101 -28.05 29.64 19.66
CA MET A 101 -27.98 29.76 21.11
C MET A 101 -27.18 30.98 21.57
N LYS A 102 -27.64 31.60 22.66
CA LYS A 102 -26.87 32.61 23.40
C LYS A 102 -25.95 31.95 24.43
N GLN A 103 -24.88 32.66 24.82
CA GLN A 103 -23.90 32.18 25.80
C GLN A 103 -24.52 31.70 27.12
N LYS A 104 -25.60 32.36 27.58
CA LYS A 104 -26.33 31.96 28.79
C LYS A 104 -27.00 30.59 28.64
N GLN A 105 -27.58 30.31 27.47
CA GLN A 105 -28.24 29.02 27.19
C GLN A 105 -27.20 27.90 27.08
N LEU A 106 -26.04 28.17 26.47
CA LEU A 106 -24.93 27.22 26.45
C LEU A 106 -24.44 26.90 27.88
N ALA A 107 -24.39 27.91 28.76
CA ALA A 107 -24.00 27.72 30.16
C ALA A 107 -25.00 26.82 30.92
N GLU A 108 -26.30 27.04 30.71
CA GLU A 108 -27.37 26.23 31.31
C GLU A 108 -27.31 24.77 30.84
N VAL A 109 -27.11 24.55 29.54
CA VAL A 109 -27.04 23.21 28.92
C VAL A 109 -25.79 22.42 29.37
N LEU A 110 -24.67 23.10 29.56
CA LEU A 110 -23.43 22.50 30.07
C LEU A 110 -23.34 22.47 31.61
N SER A 111 -24.38 22.95 32.32
CA SER A 111 -24.37 23.08 33.80
C SER A 111 -23.18 23.88 34.35
N VAL A 112 -22.74 24.92 33.64
CA VAL A 112 -21.68 25.86 34.05
C VAL A 112 -22.23 27.26 34.27
N SER A 113 -21.46 28.13 34.94
CA SER A 113 -21.85 29.54 35.08
C SER A 113 -21.73 30.30 33.76
N ALA A 114 -22.59 31.30 33.52
CA ALA A 114 -22.48 32.18 32.36
C ALA A 114 -21.12 32.94 32.31
N GLN A 115 -20.53 33.19 33.49
CA GLN A 115 -19.19 33.77 33.59
C GLN A 115 -18.11 32.82 33.04
N THR A 116 -18.29 31.51 33.19
CA THR A 116 -17.37 30.49 32.67
C THR A 116 -17.32 30.54 31.14
N VAL A 117 -18.48 30.60 30.48
CA VAL A 117 -18.56 30.72 29.01
C VAL A 117 -17.95 32.04 28.51
N ASN A 118 -18.20 33.14 29.21
CA ASN A 118 -17.57 34.43 28.90
C ASN A 118 -16.05 34.39 29.08
N ASN A 119 -15.55 33.69 30.10
CA ASN A 119 -14.12 33.48 30.30
C ASN A 119 -13.50 32.68 29.14
N TRP A 120 -14.19 31.68 28.60
CA TRP A 120 -13.69 30.93 27.43
C TRP A 120 -13.53 31.82 26.19
N LEU A 121 -14.50 32.70 25.93
CA LEU A 121 -14.48 33.62 24.80
C LEU A 121 -13.48 34.77 24.95
N SER A 122 -13.26 35.24 26.17
CA SER A 122 -12.32 36.33 26.46
C SER A 122 -10.87 35.86 26.52
N ARG A 123 -10.63 34.68 27.11
CA ARG A 123 -9.29 34.10 27.28
C ARG A 123 -8.86 33.18 26.13
N ASN A 124 -9.76 32.91 25.19
CA ASN A 124 -9.53 32.00 24.06
C ASN A 124 -9.03 30.61 24.51
N ALA A 125 -9.55 30.12 25.64
CA ALA A 125 -9.11 28.88 26.27
C ALA A 125 -10.28 28.20 26.99
N ILE A 126 -10.34 26.88 26.89
CA ILE A 126 -11.34 26.03 27.54
C ILE A 126 -10.65 24.79 28.11
N SER A 127 -11.20 24.19 29.16
CA SER A 127 -10.72 22.88 29.64
C SER A 127 -11.13 21.78 28.66
N ARG A 128 -10.33 20.71 28.60
CA ARG A 128 -10.64 19.54 27.76
C ARG A 128 -11.99 18.92 28.13
N ASP A 129 -12.31 18.86 29.41
CA ASP A 129 -13.59 18.31 29.89
C ASP A 129 -14.79 19.12 29.40
N ALA A 130 -14.71 20.46 29.44
CA ALA A 130 -15.79 21.30 28.94
C ALA A 130 -15.89 21.25 27.40
N ALA A 131 -14.78 21.10 26.69
CA ALA A 131 -14.78 20.85 25.25
C ALA A 131 -15.39 19.49 24.89
N GLN A 132 -15.13 18.46 25.69
CA GLN A 132 -15.72 17.13 25.55
C GLN A 132 -17.23 17.19 25.75
N SER A 133 -17.72 17.90 26.76
CA SER A 133 -19.17 18.07 26.97
C SER A 133 -19.86 18.77 25.80
N ILE A 134 -19.21 19.76 25.19
CA ILE A 134 -19.72 20.41 23.97
C ILE A 134 -19.75 19.42 22.79
N SER A 135 -18.70 18.61 22.64
CA SER A 135 -18.62 17.58 21.60
C SER A 135 -19.75 16.56 21.72
N GLU A 136 -20.00 16.04 22.92
CA GLU A 136 -21.01 15.02 23.19
C GLU A 136 -22.44 15.54 23.04
N GLN A 137 -22.72 16.76 23.50
CA GLN A 137 -24.07 17.31 23.47
C GLN A 137 -24.49 17.82 22.09
N PHE A 138 -23.56 18.34 21.31
CA PHE A 138 -23.86 19.01 20.04
C PHE A 138 -23.27 18.31 18.80
N GLY A 139 -22.53 17.21 19.00
CA GLY A 139 -21.98 16.39 17.92
C GLY A 139 -20.80 17.02 17.17
N TYR A 140 -20.10 17.99 17.78
CA TYR A 140 -18.92 18.62 17.18
C TYR A 140 -17.65 17.80 17.40
N SER A 141 -16.72 17.83 16.44
CA SER A 141 -15.41 17.19 16.59
C SER A 141 -14.57 17.91 17.65
N LEU A 142 -14.07 17.13 18.63
CA LEU A 142 -13.17 17.64 19.66
C LEU A 142 -11.88 18.21 19.06
N ASP A 143 -11.33 17.53 18.04
CA ASP A 143 -10.08 17.92 17.37
C ASP A 143 -10.26 19.21 16.57
N TRP A 144 -11.41 19.36 15.90
CA TRP A 144 -11.77 20.60 15.24
C TRP A 144 -11.93 21.73 16.26
N PHE A 145 -12.66 21.48 17.34
CA PHE A 145 -12.95 22.52 18.32
C PHE A 145 -11.70 23.01 19.07
N LEU A 146 -10.83 22.09 19.50
CA LEU A 146 -9.61 22.44 20.23
C LEU A 146 -8.48 22.90 19.31
N ASN A 147 -8.20 22.13 18.24
CA ASN A 147 -7.00 22.30 17.43
C ASN A 147 -7.27 22.98 16.08
N GLY A 148 -8.54 23.12 15.68
CA GLY A 148 -8.90 23.65 14.36
C GLY A 148 -8.69 22.64 13.22
N VAL A 149 -8.50 21.36 13.54
CA VAL A 149 -8.18 20.31 12.58
C VAL A 149 -9.42 19.48 12.25
N GLY A 150 -9.68 19.27 10.96
CA GLY A 150 -10.81 18.46 10.48
C GLY A 150 -12.13 19.22 10.36
N GLU A 151 -13.24 18.48 10.26
CA GLU A 151 -14.59 19.02 10.03
C GLU A 151 -15.34 19.34 11.34
N PRO A 152 -16.21 20.37 11.39
CA PRO A 152 -16.89 20.78 12.61
C PRO A 152 -17.82 19.74 13.24
N LYS A 153 -18.71 19.10 12.47
CA LYS A 153 -19.70 18.13 12.98
C LYS A 153 -19.35 16.70 12.55
N LEU A 154 -19.49 15.74 13.47
CA LEU A 154 -19.31 14.31 13.18
C LEU A 154 -20.38 13.76 12.21
N GLU A 155 -21.55 14.40 12.07
CA GLU A 155 -22.55 13.98 11.07
C GLU A 155 -22.06 14.14 9.63
N ASN A 156 -21.23 15.15 9.35
CA ASN A 156 -20.59 15.30 8.03
C ASN A 156 -19.45 14.31 7.84
N VAL A 157 -18.82 13.86 8.92
CA VAL A 157 -17.87 12.74 8.90
C VAL A 157 -18.60 11.45 8.51
N LEU A 158 -19.83 11.19 8.99
CA LEU A 158 -20.62 10.02 8.56
C LEU A 158 -21.11 10.13 7.09
N LYS A 159 -21.45 11.33 6.61
CA LYS A 159 -21.85 11.54 5.20
C LYS A 159 -20.67 11.56 4.22
N GLN A 160 -19.49 12.01 4.64
CA GLN A 160 -18.26 12.01 3.83
C GLN A 160 -17.45 10.70 3.94
N ASN A 161 -17.59 9.95 5.04
CA ASN A 161 -16.93 8.64 5.20
C ASN A 161 -17.64 7.50 4.47
N ASN A 162 -18.80 7.73 3.86
CA ASN A 162 -19.32 6.83 2.81
C ASN A 162 -18.43 6.82 1.54
N ALA A 163 -17.35 7.59 1.49
CA ALA A 163 -16.35 7.54 0.42
C ALA A 163 -15.04 6.85 0.81
N LYS A 164 -14.92 6.20 1.97
CA LYS A 164 -13.85 5.23 2.29
C LYS A 164 -14.21 4.43 3.53
N SER A 165 -15.21 3.57 3.38
CA SER A 165 -15.23 2.34 4.17
C SER A 165 -14.00 1.54 3.76
N ASP A 166 -13.15 1.12 4.72
CA ASP A 166 -12.10 0.12 4.47
C ASP A 166 -12.71 -1.25 4.14
N ILE A 167 -14.01 -1.41 4.38
CA ILE A 167 -14.78 -2.54 3.88
C ILE A 167 -15.12 -2.23 2.41
N PRO A 168 -14.70 -3.08 1.46
CA PRO A 168 -15.06 -2.93 0.05
C PRO A 168 -16.58 -2.77 -0.14
N PRO A 169 -17.06 -2.22 -1.28
CA PRO A 169 -18.47 -2.27 -1.62
C PRO A 169 -19.03 -3.70 -1.51
N GLU A 170 -20.31 -3.88 -1.17
CA GLU A 170 -20.93 -5.22 -1.06
C GLU A 170 -20.80 -6.06 -2.33
N SER A 171 -20.65 -5.43 -3.50
CA SER A 171 -20.35 -6.10 -4.77
C SER A 171 -18.99 -6.81 -4.79
N ASP A 172 -18.05 -6.33 -3.98
CA ASP A 172 -16.68 -6.84 -3.85
C ASP A 172 -16.56 -7.82 -2.67
N TRP A 173 -17.65 -8.05 -1.94
CA TRP A 173 -17.67 -9.05 -0.88
C TRP A 173 -17.71 -10.43 -1.50
N SER A 174 -16.61 -11.16 -1.41
CA SER A 174 -16.63 -12.60 -1.65
C SER A 174 -17.34 -13.29 -0.49
N ALA A 175 -18.28 -14.18 -0.79
CA ALA A 175 -18.82 -15.09 0.22
C ALA A 175 -17.65 -15.85 0.87
N VAL A 176 -17.62 -15.92 2.20
CA VAL A 176 -16.65 -16.76 2.91
C VAL A 176 -17.00 -18.22 2.57
N THR A 177 -16.32 -18.78 1.59
CA THR A 177 -16.40 -20.21 1.26
C THR A 177 -15.49 -20.98 2.20
N THR A 178 -15.97 -22.10 2.73
CA THR A 178 -15.10 -23.05 3.42
C THR A 178 -14.02 -23.52 2.44
N TRP A 179 -12.76 -23.57 2.88
CA TRP A 179 -11.67 -24.10 2.07
C TRP A 179 -11.49 -25.58 2.42
N ASP A 180 -12.21 -26.42 1.70
CA ASP A 180 -12.18 -27.88 1.82
C ASP A 180 -12.02 -28.54 0.45
N SER A 181 -11.87 -29.87 0.44
CA SER A 181 -11.61 -30.63 -0.80
C SER A 181 -12.73 -30.54 -1.85
N ASN A 182 -13.93 -30.07 -1.47
CA ASN A 182 -15.08 -29.91 -2.36
C ASN A 182 -15.30 -28.45 -2.81
N THR A 183 -14.50 -27.49 -2.31
CA THR A 183 -14.59 -26.09 -2.72
C THR A 183 -14.21 -25.98 -4.20
N PRO A 184 -15.06 -25.39 -5.06
CA PRO A 184 -14.73 -25.15 -6.46
C PRO A 184 -13.40 -24.38 -6.60
N LEU A 185 -12.71 -24.60 -7.72
CA LEU A 185 -11.57 -23.78 -8.11
C LEU A 185 -12.10 -22.41 -8.58
N ASP A 186 -11.57 -21.33 -8.02
CA ASP A 186 -11.83 -19.99 -8.53
C ASP A 186 -11.19 -19.80 -9.90
N ASP A 187 -11.76 -18.92 -10.73
CA ASP A 187 -11.27 -18.64 -12.09
C ASP A 187 -9.82 -18.15 -12.13
N ASP A 188 -9.32 -17.52 -11.06
CA ASP A 188 -7.92 -17.09 -10.93
C ASP A 188 -7.06 -18.07 -10.12
N GLU A 189 -7.50 -19.31 -9.91
CA GLU A 189 -6.70 -20.35 -9.24
C GLU A 189 -6.34 -21.51 -10.17
N VAL A 190 -5.27 -22.20 -9.81
CA VAL A 190 -4.90 -23.47 -10.41
C VAL A 190 -4.46 -24.46 -9.35
N GLU A 191 -4.86 -25.71 -9.55
CA GLU A 191 -4.47 -26.84 -8.73
C GLU A 191 -3.17 -27.47 -9.27
N VAL A 192 -2.18 -27.60 -8.39
CA VAL A 192 -0.88 -28.19 -8.68
C VAL A 192 -0.69 -29.47 -7.86
N PRO A 193 -0.26 -30.58 -8.45
CA PRO A 193 0.01 -31.82 -7.74
C PRO A 193 1.10 -31.66 -6.66
N PHE A 194 0.82 -32.16 -5.45
CA PHE A 194 1.82 -32.35 -4.40
C PHE A 194 2.33 -33.80 -4.40
N LEU A 195 3.56 -33.98 -4.85
CA LEU A 195 4.26 -35.26 -4.88
C LEU A 195 4.78 -35.63 -3.49
N LYS A 196 4.98 -36.92 -3.23
CA LYS A 196 5.63 -37.39 -2.00
C LYS A 196 7.11 -37.00 -1.91
N ASP A 197 7.76 -36.84 -3.06
CA ASP A 197 9.20 -36.63 -3.15
C ASP A 197 9.60 -35.97 -4.49
N ILE A 198 10.73 -35.26 -4.48
CA ILE A 198 11.41 -34.76 -5.67
C ILE A 198 11.86 -35.90 -6.59
N GLU A 199 12.08 -37.10 -6.05
CA GLU A 199 12.45 -38.28 -6.83
C GLU A 199 11.45 -38.61 -7.95
N PHE A 200 10.19 -38.20 -7.79
CA PHE A 200 9.16 -38.38 -8.81
C PHE A 200 9.13 -37.28 -9.88
N ALA A 201 9.96 -36.24 -9.76
CA ALA A 201 10.12 -35.23 -10.81
C ALA A 201 10.91 -35.81 -11.99
N CYS A 202 10.24 -36.11 -13.11
CA CYS A 202 10.90 -36.61 -14.32
C CYS A 202 11.31 -35.46 -15.24
N GLY A 203 12.58 -35.44 -15.67
CA GLY A 203 13.17 -34.39 -16.52
C GLY A 203 12.59 -34.24 -17.93
N SER A 204 11.61 -35.05 -18.32
CA SER A 204 11.00 -35.11 -19.65
C SER A 204 9.59 -34.49 -19.75
N GLY A 205 9.12 -33.79 -18.71
CA GLY A 205 7.84 -33.06 -18.76
C GLY A 205 6.59 -33.96 -18.82
N ARG A 206 6.75 -35.27 -18.65
CA ARG A 206 5.66 -36.20 -18.35
C ARG A 206 5.85 -36.66 -16.92
N CYS A 207 4.97 -36.19 -16.03
CA CYS A 207 4.76 -36.86 -14.77
C CYS A 207 4.18 -38.25 -15.11
N ILE A 208 5.00 -39.28 -14.93
CA ILE A 208 4.51 -40.65 -14.89
C ILE A 208 3.59 -40.73 -13.67
N ASP A 209 2.59 -41.60 -13.75
CA ASP A 209 1.60 -41.91 -12.72
C ASP A 209 2.28 -42.49 -11.46
N VAL A 210 3.01 -41.64 -10.70
CA VAL A 210 3.83 -42.06 -9.56
C VAL A 210 3.36 -41.39 -8.26
N ASP A 211 2.81 -42.25 -7.40
CA ASP A 211 2.64 -42.12 -5.96
C ASP A 211 2.14 -40.76 -5.45
N TYR A 212 1.12 -40.25 -6.15
CA TYR A 212 0.38 -39.06 -5.79
C TYR A 212 -0.67 -39.40 -4.72
N ASN A 213 -0.51 -38.85 -3.52
CA ASN A 213 -1.43 -39.10 -2.39
C ASN A 213 -2.80 -38.39 -2.53
N GLY A 214 -3.11 -37.77 -3.66
CA GLY A 214 -4.33 -36.99 -3.83
C GLY A 214 -4.18 -35.50 -3.47
N PHE A 215 -3.14 -35.13 -2.73
CA PHE A 215 -2.94 -33.76 -2.22
C PHE A 215 -2.56 -32.76 -3.30
N LYS A 216 -3.25 -31.63 -3.34
CA LYS A 216 -2.99 -30.51 -4.27
C LYS A 216 -2.65 -29.27 -3.48
N LEU A 217 -1.81 -28.42 -4.05
CA LEU A 217 -1.70 -27.03 -3.64
C LEU A 217 -2.41 -26.14 -4.66
N ARG A 218 -3.10 -25.10 -4.18
CA ARG A 218 -3.71 -24.08 -5.03
C ARG A 218 -2.80 -22.87 -5.09
N PHE A 219 -2.58 -22.38 -6.31
CA PHE A 219 -1.88 -21.11 -6.54
C PHE A 219 -2.78 -20.18 -7.32
N SER A 220 -2.76 -18.89 -6.96
CA SER A 220 -3.40 -17.90 -7.82
C SER A 220 -2.61 -17.74 -9.12
N LYS A 221 -3.32 -17.68 -10.25
CA LYS A 221 -2.74 -17.41 -11.57
C LYS A 221 -2.02 -16.05 -11.55
N ALA A 222 -2.49 -15.08 -10.76
CA ALA A 222 -1.75 -13.83 -10.52
C ALA A 222 -0.35 -14.04 -9.94
N THR A 223 -0.18 -14.96 -8.98
CA THR A 223 1.14 -15.31 -8.41
C THR A 223 2.04 -15.93 -9.47
N LEU A 224 1.50 -16.85 -10.27
CA LEU A 224 2.24 -17.51 -11.35
C LEU A 224 2.68 -16.53 -12.44
N ARG A 225 1.79 -15.60 -12.85
CA ARG A 225 2.13 -14.51 -13.78
C ARG A 225 3.28 -13.65 -13.25
N ARG A 226 3.26 -13.31 -11.96
CA ARG A 226 4.28 -12.46 -11.32
C ARG A 226 5.67 -13.11 -11.34
N ILE A 227 5.74 -14.42 -11.13
CA ILE A 227 7.02 -15.16 -11.11
C ILE A 227 7.42 -15.69 -12.49
N GLY A 228 6.56 -15.51 -13.50
CA GLY A 228 6.82 -15.88 -14.89
C GLY A 228 6.55 -17.34 -15.22
N ALA A 229 5.81 -18.07 -14.39
CA ALA A 229 5.40 -19.45 -14.67
C ALA A 229 4.08 -19.49 -15.45
N PRO A 230 3.86 -20.55 -16.26
CA PRO A 230 2.57 -20.84 -16.89
C PRO A 230 1.42 -20.85 -15.87
N THR A 231 0.37 -20.10 -16.18
CA THR A 231 -0.80 -19.94 -15.29
C THR A 231 -1.70 -21.18 -15.22
N ASP A 232 -1.50 -22.13 -16.11
CA ASP A 232 -2.17 -23.43 -16.10
C ASP A 232 -1.51 -24.43 -15.14
N GLY A 233 -0.43 -24.03 -14.44
CA GLY A 233 0.27 -24.88 -13.47
C GLY A 233 0.98 -26.08 -14.10
N SER A 234 1.01 -26.18 -15.44
CA SER A 234 1.45 -27.37 -16.18
C SER A 234 2.91 -27.75 -15.96
N THR A 235 3.71 -26.79 -15.48
CA THR A 235 5.16 -26.91 -15.26
C THR A 235 5.52 -26.81 -13.78
N ILE A 236 4.53 -26.76 -12.90
CA ILE A 236 4.76 -26.58 -11.48
C ILE A 236 4.73 -27.95 -10.81
N LEU A 237 5.75 -28.22 -10.00
CA LEU A 237 5.79 -29.40 -9.14
C LEU A 237 5.92 -28.97 -7.69
N CYS A 238 5.10 -29.55 -6.83
CA CYS A 238 5.17 -29.37 -5.38
C CYS A 238 5.58 -30.67 -4.70
N PHE A 239 6.40 -30.58 -3.65
CA PHE A 239 6.86 -31.75 -2.87
C PHE A 239 7.41 -31.28 -1.52
N PRO A 240 7.58 -32.18 -0.52
CA PRO A 240 8.25 -31.83 0.72
C PRO A 240 9.77 -31.79 0.52
N ALA A 241 10.43 -30.77 1.03
CA ALA A 241 11.89 -30.71 1.13
C ALA A 241 12.40 -31.82 2.06
N LYS A 242 13.57 -32.39 1.75
CA LYS A 242 14.21 -33.44 2.54
C LYS A 242 15.62 -33.05 2.95
N GLY A 243 15.96 -33.36 4.19
CA GLY A 243 17.24 -33.01 4.81
C GLY A 243 17.30 -31.56 5.29
N ASP A 244 18.42 -31.23 5.91
CA ASP A 244 18.71 -29.96 6.61
C ASP A 244 19.66 -29.05 5.80
N SER A 245 20.10 -29.46 4.61
CA SER A 245 21.12 -28.70 3.85
C SER A 245 20.66 -27.29 3.43
N MET A 246 19.36 -27.04 3.42
CA MET A 246 18.79 -25.73 3.11
C MET A 246 18.27 -24.99 4.34
N GLU A 247 18.55 -25.49 5.54
CA GLU A 247 18.18 -24.81 6.78
C GLU A 247 19.01 -23.53 7.02
N PRO A 248 18.42 -22.53 7.69
CA PRO A 248 17.05 -22.49 8.22
C PRO A 248 15.99 -22.03 7.20
N VAL A 249 16.37 -21.74 5.95
CA VAL A 249 15.47 -21.12 4.95
C VAL A 249 14.41 -22.10 4.44
N ILE A 250 14.81 -23.34 4.18
CA ILE A 250 13.92 -24.43 3.80
C ILE A 250 14.18 -25.58 4.78
N PRO A 251 13.44 -25.65 5.89
CA PRO A 251 13.51 -26.75 6.84
C PRO A 251 13.12 -28.09 6.22
N ASN A 252 13.64 -29.17 6.82
CA ASN A 252 13.21 -30.52 6.48
C ASN A 252 11.68 -30.65 6.61
N GLY A 253 11.03 -31.18 5.58
CA GLY A 253 9.57 -31.34 5.50
C GLY A 253 8.80 -30.10 5.01
N ALA A 254 9.45 -28.95 4.80
CA ALA A 254 8.80 -27.77 4.25
C ALA A 254 8.21 -28.05 2.85
N ALA A 255 7.00 -27.58 2.59
CA ALA A 255 6.41 -27.67 1.26
C ALA A 255 7.15 -26.72 0.32
N VAL A 256 7.60 -27.21 -0.83
CA VAL A 256 8.27 -26.39 -1.86
C VAL A 256 7.54 -26.49 -3.19
N ALA A 257 7.66 -25.46 -4.01
CA ALA A 257 7.20 -25.46 -5.39
C ALA A 257 8.29 -24.97 -6.35
N ILE A 258 8.48 -25.73 -7.44
CA ILE A 258 9.44 -25.43 -8.50
C ILE A 258 8.73 -25.28 -9.84
N ASP A 259 9.28 -24.45 -10.72
CA ASP A 259 8.92 -24.37 -12.14
C ASP A 259 9.95 -25.13 -12.97
N ILE A 260 9.53 -26.24 -13.59
CA ILE A 260 10.40 -27.13 -14.39
C ILE A 260 10.70 -26.59 -15.80
N ALA A 261 9.93 -25.61 -16.29
CA ALA A 261 10.26 -24.92 -17.53
C ALA A 261 11.37 -23.88 -17.31
N ASN A 262 11.48 -23.34 -16.09
CA ASN A 262 12.50 -22.36 -15.74
C ASN A 262 13.82 -23.03 -15.31
N LYS A 263 14.69 -23.27 -16.30
CA LYS A 263 16.03 -23.84 -16.10
C LYS A 263 17.16 -22.81 -16.15
N THR A 264 16.83 -21.54 -16.34
CA THR A 264 17.83 -20.48 -16.43
C THR A 264 18.41 -20.20 -15.04
N ILE A 265 19.72 -20.46 -14.89
CA ILE A 265 20.43 -20.17 -13.64
C ILE A 265 20.57 -18.65 -13.48
N CYS A 266 20.13 -18.15 -12.33
CA CYS A 266 20.33 -16.81 -11.83
C CYS A 266 21.10 -16.96 -10.52
N ASP A 267 22.26 -16.32 -10.42
CA ASP A 267 23.16 -16.50 -9.29
C ASP A 267 22.47 -16.27 -7.94
N GLY A 268 22.67 -17.20 -7.02
CA GLY A 268 22.13 -17.18 -5.67
C GLY A 268 20.64 -17.55 -5.56
N LYS A 269 19.99 -17.92 -6.66
CA LYS A 269 18.65 -18.50 -6.62
C LYS A 269 18.71 -20.00 -6.32
N ILE A 270 17.59 -20.51 -5.83
CA ILE A 270 17.44 -21.89 -5.38
C ILE A 270 16.82 -22.72 -6.50
N TYR A 271 17.39 -23.90 -6.72
CA TYR A 271 17.00 -24.81 -7.79
C TYR A 271 16.89 -26.23 -7.26
N ALA A 272 15.94 -26.96 -7.83
CA ALA A 272 15.96 -28.41 -7.83
C ALA A 272 16.94 -28.88 -8.91
N ILE A 273 17.92 -29.68 -8.53
CA ILE A 273 18.95 -30.21 -9.42
C ILE A 273 19.03 -31.72 -9.29
N GLU A 274 19.51 -32.37 -10.35
CA GLU A 274 19.91 -33.76 -10.38
C GLU A 274 21.39 -33.85 -10.76
N GLN A 275 22.18 -34.53 -9.95
CA GLN A 275 23.59 -34.80 -10.23
C GLN A 275 23.89 -36.24 -9.86
N GLU A 276 24.37 -37.04 -10.82
CA GLU A 276 24.69 -38.46 -10.62
C GLU A 276 23.51 -39.28 -10.06
N GLY A 277 22.28 -38.95 -10.48
CA GLY A 277 21.05 -39.59 -10.03
C GLY A 277 20.53 -39.12 -8.66
N LEU A 278 21.24 -38.21 -7.99
CA LEU A 278 20.81 -37.63 -6.71
C LEU A 278 20.07 -36.31 -6.95
N LYS A 279 18.81 -36.23 -6.52
CA LYS A 279 18.01 -35.00 -6.60
C LYS A 279 18.06 -34.23 -5.31
N ARG A 280 18.30 -32.92 -5.41
CA ARG A 280 18.49 -32.03 -4.25
C ARG A 280 18.10 -30.60 -4.55
N ILE A 281 17.78 -29.86 -3.49
CA ILE A 281 17.53 -28.42 -3.55
C ILE A 281 18.82 -27.72 -3.15
N LYS A 282 19.35 -26.83 -4.00
CA LYS A 282 20.60 -26.10 -3.76
C LYS A 282 20.56 -24.68 -4.33
N CYS A 283 21.36 -23.79 -3.77
CA CYS A 283 21.68 -22.49 -4.37
C CYS A 283 22.73 -22.68 -5.47
N LEU A 284 22.53 -22.05 -6.62
CA LEU A 284 23.44 -22.16 -7.75
C LEU A 284 24.10 -20.82 -8.08
N TYR A 285 25.40 -20.84 -8.39
CA TYR A 285 26.16 -19.68 -8.86
C TYR A 285 27.04 -20.09 -10.03
N ARG A 286 26.92 -19.39 -11.16
CA ARG A 286 27.84 -19.60 -12.27
C ARG A 286 29.23 -19.10 -11.94
N LYS A 287 30.24 -19.86 -12.36
CA LYS A 287 31.65 -19.53 -12.22
C LYS A 287 32.33 -19.56 -13.60
N PRO A 288 33.41 -18.77 -13.80
CA PRO A 288 34.16 -18.81 -15.05
C PRO A 288 34.62 -20.22 -15.41
N GLY A 289 34.71 -20.50 -16.71
CA GLY A 289 35.17 -21.79 -17.22
C GLY A 289 34.11 -22.89 -17.23
N GLY A 290 32.82 -22.55 -17.37
CA GLY A 290 31.72 -23.52 -17.44
C GLY A 290 31.49 -24.27 -16.13
N LYS A 291 31.88 -23.66 -15.01
CA LYS A 291 31.76 -24.27 -13.68
C LYS A 291 30.53 -23.74 -12.97
N LEU A 292 29.95 -24.60 -12.15
CA LEU A 292 28.82 -24.28 -11.29
C LEU A 292 29.24 -24.50 -9.84
N LEU A 293 29.02 -23.48 -9.01
CA LEU A 293 29.09 -23.61 -7.57
C LEU A 293 27.69 -23.99 -7.06
N ILE A 294 27.61 -25.15 -6.45
CA ILE A 294 26.42 -25.71 -5.81
C ILE A 294 26.59 -25.50 -4.31
N ARG A 295 25.67 -24.77 -3.70
CA ARG A 295 25.79 -24.32 -2.31
C ARG A 295 24.55 -24.68 -1.50
N SER A 296 24.80 -25.24 -0.32
CA SER A 296 23.82 -25.40 0.76
C SER A 296 23.57 -24.07 1.47
N TYR A 297 22.37 -23.84 2.00
CA TYR A 297 22.13 -22.68 2.85
C TYR A 297 22.73 -22.90 4.24
N ASN A 298 22.62 -24.13 4.75
CA ASN A 298 23.28 -24.60 5.97
C ASN A 298 24.77 -24.85 5.67
N ARG A 299 25.58 -23.79 5.80
CA ARG A 299 27.02 -23.82 5.48
C ARG A 299 27.90 -24.35 6.60
N ASP A 300 27.36 -24.46 7.81
CA ASP A 300 28.12 -24.93 8.97
C ASP A 300 28.31 -26.45 8.90
N GLU A 301 27.37 -27.16 8.27
CA GLU A 301 27.39 -28.62 8.13
C GLU A 301 27.70 -29.11 6.71
N TYR A 302 27.56 -28.25 5.70
CA TYR A 302 27.75 -28.62 4.30
C TYR A 302 28.71 -27.68 3.58
N GLU A 303 29.75 -28.28 2.99
CA GLU A 303 30.72 -27.56 2.17
C GLU A 303 30.16 -27.18 0.79
N ASP A 304 30.81 -26.20 0.18
CA ASP A 304 30.53 -25.75 -1.19
C ASP A 304 31.03 -26.80 -2.20
N GLU A 305 30.17 -27.20 -3.13
CA GLU A 305 30.51 -28.15 -4.19
C GLU A 305 30.76 -27.41 -5.52
N ILE A 306 31.81 -27.77 -6.24
CA ILE A 306 32.10 -27.21 -7.58
C ILE A 306 32.00 -28.33 -8.61
N ALA A 307 31.09 -28.15 -9.57
CA ALA A 307 30.86 -29.10 -10.66
C ALA A 307 30.98 -28.43 -12.04
N SER A 308 31.05 -29.22 -13.10
CA SER A 308 30.84 -28.69 -14.46
C SER A 308 29.35 -28.38 -14.64
N GLU A 309 28.98 -27.26 -15.27
CA GLU A 309 27.57 -26.94 -15.54
C GLU A 309 26.89 -28.07 -16.33
N ASP A 310 27.62 -28.73 -17.23
CA ASP A 310 27.12 -29.86 -18.04
C ASP A 310 26.88 -31.16 -17.23
N SER A 311 27.47 -31.27 -16.04
CA SER A 311 27.30 -32.45 -15.17
C SER A 311 26.08 -32.35 -14.25
N VAL A 312 25.38 -31.20 -14.27
CA VAL A 312 24.27 -30.91 -13.37
C VAL A 312 23.01 -30.65 -14.19
N THR A 313 22.01 -31.52 -14.04
CA THR A 313 20.71 -31.31 -14.68
C THR A 313 19.87 -30.39 -13.79
N ILE A 314 19.46 -29.24 -14.33
CA ILE A 314 18.50 -28.37 -13.66
C ILE A 314 17.09 -28.93 -13.89
N ILE A 315 16.45 -29.38 -12.80
CA ILE A 315 15.08 -29.87 -12.83
C ILE A 315 14.12 -28.68 -12.95
N GLY A 316 14.32 -27.66 -12.12
CA GLY A 316 13.48 -26.46 -12.12
C GLY A 316 13.91 -25.44 -11.07
N LYS A 317 13.42 -24.21 -11.22
CA LYS A 317 13.68 -23.11 -10.29
C LYS A 317 12.66 -23.10 -9.17
N LEU A 318 13.13 -23.04 -7.93
CA LEU A 318 12.27 -22.87 -6.77
C LEU A 318 11.77 -21.42 -6.69
N PHE A 319 10.45 -21.23 -6.60
CA PHE A 319 9.83 -19.92 -6.50
C PHE A 319 9.00 -19.73 -5.24
N TRP A 320 8.65 -20.82 -4.54
CA TRP A 320 7.82 -20.76 -3.34
C TRP A 320 8.18 -21.89 -2.37
N HIS A 321 8.07 -21.60 -1.08
CA HIS A 321 8.12 -22.58 0.00
C HIS A 321 7.23 -22.13 1.16
N SER A 322 6.75 -23.09 1.96
CA SER A 322 5.98 -22.84 3.17
C SER A 322 6.43 -23.74 4.31
N VAL A 323 6.55 -23.15 5.50
CA VAL A 323 6.95 -23.81 6.73
C VAL A 323 5.75 -23.86 7.66
N LEU A 324 5.48 -25.03 8.22
CA LEU A 324 4.45 -25.23 9.24
C LEU A 324 5.15 -25.45 10.58
N HIS A 325 4.81 -24.61 11.56
CA HIS A 325 5.19 -24.82 12.95
C HIS A 325 4.01 -25.52 13.63
N TYR A 326 4.20 -26.81 13.95
CA TYR A 326 3.25 -27.59 14.74
C TYR A 326 3.48 -27.39 16.24
#